data_AF-A0A931ISW5-F1
#
_entry.id   AF-A0A931ISW5-F1
#
_cell.length_a   1.000
_cell.length_b   1.000
_cell.length_c   1.000
_cell.angle_alpha   90.00
_cell.angle_beta   90.00
_cell.angle_gamma   90.00
#
_symmetry.space_group_name_H-M   'P 1'
#
loop_
_entity.id
_entity.type
_entity.pdbx_description
1 polymer ?
#
loop_
_entity_poly.entity_id
_entity_poly.type
_entity_poly.pdbx_seq_one_letter_code
_entity_poly.pdbx_strand_id
1 'polypeptide(L)'
;MAESESKLAAEAIAAIQKAVEELPDACERLKYVKQLTQSAANKVFDLSDAVQADAKALLSLADQVAPEHQAALRALAEKQQGLATELMMSQDFQDLSGQVVNKVIALMQSVERPLEAVLEHAGRVEAAVQDDALAGVQTPDKALKQDDVDDLLASLGF
;
A
#
# COMPACT_ATOMS: atom_id res chain seq x y z
N MET A 1 -6.38 1.55 -46.30
CA MET A 1 -6.01 2.59 -45.32
C MET A 1 -7.16 2.89 -44.36
N ALA A 2 -8.38 3.21 -44.84
CA ALA A 2 -9.54 3.49 -43.98
C ALA A 2 -9.92 2.37 -42.98
N GLU A 3 -9.85 1.09 -43.36
CA GLU A 3 -10.10 -0.03 -42.42
C GLU A 3 -9.04 -0.14 -41.32
N SER A 4 -7.79 0.20 -41.61
CA SER A 4 -6.71 0.18 -40.62
C SER A 4 -6.85 1.30 -39.59
N GLU A 5 -7.31 2.48 -40.03
CA GLU A 5 -7.58 3.62 -39.14
C GLU A 5 -8.81 3.38 -38.26
N SER A 6 -9.87 2.78 -38.82
CA SER A 6 -11.07 2.40 -38.06
C SER A 6 -10.78 1.35 -36.99
N LYS A 7 -9.93 0.36 -37.29
CA LYS A 7 -9.51 -0.65 -36.31
C LYS A 7 -8.66 -0.04 -35.19
N LEU A 8 -7.71 0.83 -35.52
CA LEU A 8 -6.87 1.52 -34.55
C LEU A 8 -7.72 2.39 -33.59
N ALA A 9 -8.75 3.05 -34.11
CA ALA A 9 -9.69 3.82 -33.30
C ALA A 9 -10.51 2.94 -32.34
N ALA A 10 -11.00 1.79 -32.81
CA ALA A 10 -11.74 0.84 -31.96
C ALA A 10 -10.87 0.26 -30.84
N GLU A 11 -9.62 -0.09 -31.14
CA GLU A 11 -8.64 -0.57 -30.15
C GLU A 11 -8.32 0.51 -29.10
N ALA A 12 -8.16 1.77 -29.52
CA ALA A 12 -7.93 2.89 -28.60
C ALA A 12 -9.13 3.13 -27.66
N ILE A 13 -10.35 3.08 -28.18
CA ILE A 13 -11.57 3.23 -27.37
C ILE A 13 -11.70 2.09 -26.36
N ALA A 14 -11.44 0.84 -26.79
CA ALA A 14 -11.45 -0.31 -25.88
C ALA A 14 -10.40 -0.18 -24.76
N ALA A 15 -9.19 0.31 -25.08
CA ALA A 15 -8.16 0.56 -24.09
C ALA A 15 -8.55 1.64 -23.08
N ILE A 16 -9.19 2.72 -23.53
CA ILE A 16 -9.70 3.79 -22.65
C ILE A 16 -10.82 3.24 -21.75
N GLN A 17 -11.73 2.43 -22.30
CA GLN A 17 -12.82 1.83 -21.53
C GLN A 17 -12.29 0.93 -20.42
N LYS A 18 -11.32 0.08 -20.73
CA LYS A 18 -10.63 -0.73 -19.72
C LYS A 18 -9.97 0.14 -18.64
N ALA A 19 -9.30 1.22 -19.03
CA ALA A 19 -8.67 2.12 -18.06
C ALA A 19 -9.70 2.78 -17.12
N VAL A 20 -10.86 3.21 -17.64
CA VAL A 20 -11.94 3.77 -16.81
C VAL A 20 -12.49 2.74 -15.82
N GLU A 21 -12.58 1.47 -16.21
CA GLU A 21 -13.04 0.38 -15.34
C GLU A 21 -11.99 0.02 -14.26
N GLU A 22 -10.69 0.06 -14.57
CA GLU A 22 -9.61 -0.35 -13.65
C GLU A 22 -9.09 0.78 -12.72
N LEU A 23 -9.13 2.04 -13.15
CA LEU A 23 -8.60 3.19 -12.40
C LEU A 23 -9.18 3.34 -10.98
N PRO A 24 -10.50 3.16 -10.75
CA PRO A 24 -11.08 3.25 -9.42
C PRO A 24 -10.49 2.21 -8.45
N ASP A 25 -10.38 0.95 -8.87
CA ASP A 25 -9.80 -0.14 -8.05
C ASP A 25 -8.30 0.09 -7.82
N ALA A 26 -7.56 0.56 -8.83
CA ALA A 26 -6.16 0.93 -8.67
C ALA A 26 -5.97 2.06 -7.62
N CYS A 27 -6.86 3.05 -7.61
CA CYS A 27 -6.87 4.10 -6.59
C CYS A 27 -7.16 3.54 -5.19
N GLU A 28 -8.11 2.61 -5.06
CA GLU A 28 -8.39 1.92 -3.79
C GLU A 28 -7.20 1.11 -3.29
N ARG A 29 -6.53 0.35 -4.17
CA ARG A 29 -5.30 -0.40 -3.85
C ARG A 29 -4.19 0.51 -3.34
N LEU A 30 -3.96 1.66 -3.99
CA LEU A 30 -2.95 2.62 -3.55
C LEU A 30 -3.31 3.24 -2.19
N LYS A 31 -4.60 3.53 -1.93
CA LYS A 31 -5.05 3.99 -0.60
C LYS A 31 -4.80 2.93 0.47
N TYR A 32 -5.06 1.66 0.17
CA TYR A 32 -4.78 0.55 1.09
C TYR A 32 -3.28 0.40 1.37
N VAL A 33 -2.43 0.41 0.34
CA VAL A 33 -0.96 0.36 0.50
C VAL A 33 -0.46 1.53 1.35
N LYS A 34 -1.00 2.74 1.13
CA LYS A 34 -0.69 3.91 1.97
C LYS A 34 -1.05 3.66 3.44
N GLN A 35 -2.25 3.15 3.72
CA GLN A 35 -2.68 2.87 5.09
C GLN A 35 -1.81 1.81 5.76
N LEU A 36 -1.49 0.72 5.04
CA LEU A 36 -0.67 -0.37 5.54
C LEU A 36 0.74 0.12 5.89
N THR A 37 1.35 0.91 5.00
CA THR A 37 2.69 1.48 5.20
C THR A 37 2.72 2.50 6.34
N GLN A 38 1.68 3.33 6.50
CA GLN A 38 1.54 4.22 7.65
C GLN A 38 1.43 3.44 8.97
N SER A 39 0.59 2.40 9.00
CA SER A 39 0.41 1.57 10.20
C SER A 39 1.70 0.86 10.60
N ALA A 40 2.46 0.36 9.62
CA ALA A 40 3.75 -0.26 9.87
C ALA A 40 4.76 0.75 10.45
N ALA A 41 4.82 1.96 9.90
CA ALA A 41 5.71 3.02 10.42
C ALA A 41 5.36 3.40 11.86
N ASN A 42 4.08 3.61 12.17
CA ASN A 42 3.63 3.88 13.55
C ASN A 42 4.03 2.75 14.51
N LYS A 43 3.92 1.49 14.09
CA LYS A 43 4.36 0.36 14.90
C LYS A 43 5.87 0.38 15.17
N VAL A 44 6.70 0.77 14.19
CA VAL A 44 8.15 0.92 14.39
C VAL A 44 8.45 2.06 15.35
N PHE A 45 7.68 3.16 15.30
CA PHE A 45 7.79 4.26 16.25
C PHE A 45 7.53 3.80 17.69
N ASP A 46 6.39 3.13 17.92
CA ASP A 46 6.02 2.61 19.26
C ASP A 46 7.07 1.65 19.82
N LEU A 47 7.62 0.77 18.96
CA LEU A 47 8.69 -0.14 19.34
C LEU A 47 10.00 0.59 19.65
N SER A 48 10.31 1.66 18.91
CA SER A 48 11.50 2.47 19.16
C SER A 48 11.40 3.21 20.51
N ASP A 49 10.23 3.78 20.81
CA ASP A 49 9.93 4.38 22.12
C ASP A 49 10.10 3.38 23.27
N ALA A 50 9.60 2.14 23.09
CA ALA A 50 9.78 1.07 24.07
C ALA A 50 11.26 0.73 24.27
N VAL A 51 12.05 0.61 23.21
CA VAL A 51 13.50 0.35 23.30
C VAL A 51 14.23 1.49 24.02
N GLN A 52 13.84 2.76 23.79
CA GLN A 52 14.42 3.89 24.52
C GLN A 52 14.11 3.84 26.01
N ALA A 53 12.87 3.49 26.37
CA ALA A 53 12.46 3.32 27.77
C ALA A 53 13.24 2.19 28.45
N ASP A 54 13.38 1.05 27.78
CA ASP A 54 14.15 -0.10 28.27
C ASP A 54 15.63 0.26 28.45
N ALA A 55 16.23 0.95 27.49
CA ALA A 55 17.61 1.38 27.59
C ALA A 55 17.82 2.35 28.78
N LYS A 56 16.87 3.26 29.05
CA LYS A 56 16.91 4.13 30.23
C LYS A 56 16.80 3.34 31.54
N ALA A 57 15.97 2.30 31.57
CA ALA A 57 15.87 1.40 32.72
C ALA A 57 17.18 0.63 32.94
N LEU A 58 17.81 0.14 31.87
CA LEU A 58 19.12 -0.53 31.92
C LEU A 58 20.21 0.40 32.46
N LEU A 59 20.23 1.67 32.07
CA LEU A 59 21.16 2.65 32.65
C LEU A 59 20.97 2.81 34.16
N SER A 60 19.73 2.82 34.63
CA SER A 60 19.41 2.93 36.07
C SER A 60 19.78 1.67 36.85
N LEU A 61 19.68 0.50 36.22
CA LEU A 61 20.14 -0.78 36.79
C LEU A 61 21.66 -0.90 36.78
N ALA A 62 22.36 -0.26 35.84
CA ALA A 62 23.83 -0.26 35.80
C ALA A 62 24.45 0.33 37.07
N ASP A 63 23.75 1.21 37.78
CA ASP A 63 24.20 1.75 39.08
C ASP A 63 24.07 0.76 40.23
N GLN A 64 23.34 -0.34 40.04
CA GLN A 64 23.00 -1.33 41.06
C GLN A 64 23.77 -2.65 40.89
N VAL A 65 24.49 -2.83 39.78
CA VAL A 65 25.29 -4.03 39.50
C VAL A 65 26.73 -3.88 39.98
N ALA A 66 27.44 -5.01 40.07
CA ALA A 66 28.86 -5.01 40.41
C ALA A 66 29.68 -4.12 39.43
N PRO A 67 30.70 -3.39 39.91
CA PRO A 67 31.47 -2.45 39.08
C PRO A 67 32.08 -3.07 37.83
N GLU A 68 32.43 -4.35 37.88
CA GLU A 68 32.97 -5.12 36.75
C GLU A 68 32.01 -5.23 35.56
N HIS A 69 30.69 -5.21 35.79
CA HIS A 69 29.65 -5.32 34.76
C HIS A 69 29.05 -3.96 34.37
N GLN A 70 29.25 -2.94 35.20
CA GLN A 70 28.61 -1.63 35.06
C GLN A 70 28.97 -0.94 33.73
N ALA A 71 30.25 -0.97 33.33
CA ALA A 71 30.69 -0.36 32.08
C ALA A 71 30.06 -1.02 30.85
N ALA A 72 30.00 -2.35 30.83
CA ALA A 72 29.41 -3.10 29.72
C ALA A 72 27.90 -2.85 29.59
N LEU A 73 27.18 -2.79 30.72
CA LEU A 73 25.74 -2.56 30.72
C LEU A 73 25.39 -1.14 30.24
N ARG A 74 26.14 -0.12 30.67
CA ARG A 74 25.97 1.26 30.17
C ARG A 74 26.23 1.37 28.68
N ALA A 75 27.34 0.80 28.20
CA ALA A 75 27.67 0.81 26.78
C ALA A 75 26.59 0.15 25.91
N LEU A 76 25.99 -0.95 26.38
CA LEU A 76 24.89 -1.60 25.68
C LEU A 76 23.63 -0.71 25.64
N ALA A 77 23.27 -0.10 26.77
CA ALA A 77 22.09 0.77 26.86
C ALA A 77 22.25 2.03 25.99
N GLU A 78 23.41 2.67 26.02
CA GLU A 78 23.73 3.82 25.15
C GLU A 78 23.66 3.42 23.67
N LYS A 79 24.20 2.24 23.31
CA LYS A 79 24.08 1.71 21.94
C LYS A 79 22.62 1.49 21.54
N GLN A 80 21.78 0.95 22.42
CA GLN A 80 20.36 0.76 22.15
C GLN A 80 19.62 2.10 21.95
N GLN A 81 19.92 3.13 22.74
CA GLN A 81 19.37 4.47 22.54
C GLN A 81 19.77 5.07 21.19
N GLY A 82 21.04 4.91 20.80
CA GLY A 82 21.54 5.35 19.50
C GLY A 82 20.78 4.69 18.34
N LEU A 83 20.65 3.37 18.38
CA LEU A 83 19.94 2.61 17.35
C LEU A 83 18.44 2.97 17.27
N ALA A 84 17.78 3.18 18.41
CA ALA A 84 16.37 3.60 18.44
C ALA A 84 16.18 5.00 17.82
N THR A 85 17.11 5.92 18.11
CA THR A 85 17.11 7.27 17.51
C THR A 85 17.31 7.20 15.99
N GLU A 86 18.26 6.38 15.54
CA GLU A 86 18.52 6.17 14.11
C GLU A 86 17.30 5.56 13.40
N LEU A 87 16.62 4.60 14.04
CA LEU A 87 15.36 4.04 13.54
C LEU A 87 14.28 5.12 13.38
N MET A 88 14.11 6.02 14.34
CA MET A 88 13.15 7.12 14.21
C MET A 88 13.50 8.05 13.05
N MET A 89 14.77 8.47 12.93
CA MET A 89 15.22 9.34 11.84
C MET A 89 15.05 8.68 10.46
N SER A 90 15.20 7.36 10.37
CA SER A 90 15.00 6.63 9.11
C SER A 90 13.54 6.61 8.63
N GLN A 91 12.58 6.93 9.50
CA GLN A 91 11.15 6.99 9.14
C GLN A 91 10.77 8.24 8.34
N ASP A 92 11.63 9.25 8.24
CA ASP A 92 11.38 10.47 7.43
C ASP A 92 11.08 10.13 5.95
N PHE A 93 11.58 8.99 5.46
CA PHE A 93 11.27 8.48 4.13
C PHE A 93 9.79 8.10 3.95
N GLN A 94 9.10 7.70 5.02
CA GLN A 94 7.69 7.32 4.97
C GLN A 94 6.79 8.54 4.76
N ASP A 95 7.10 9.69 5.37
CA ASP A 95 6.33 10.92 5.13
C ASP A 95 6.41 11.34 3.66
N LEU A 96 7.63 11.36 3.10
CA LEU A 96 7.85 11.65 1.68
C LEU A 96 7.13 10.64 0.77
N SER A 97 7.23 9.34 1.07
CA SER A 97 6.56 8.29 0.31
C SER A 97 5.03 8.42 0.37
N GLY A 98 4.48 8.73 1.55
CA GLY A 98 3.06 8.98 1.74
C GLY A 98 2.56 10.18 0.94
N GLN A 99 3.34 11.27 0.90
CA GLN A 99 3.04 12.43 0.07
C GLN A 99 3.06 12.11 -1.43
N VAL A 100 4.05 11.33 -1.89
CA VAL A 100 4.13 10.89 -3.30
C VAL A 100 2.92 10.02 -3.66
N VAL A 101 2.56 9.05 -2.83
CA VAL A 101 1.37 8.20 -3.06
C VAL A 101 0.09 9.04 -3.12
N ASN A 102 -0.06 10.06 -2.25
CA ASN A 102 -1.21 10.97 -2.33
C ASN A 102 -1.26 11.73 -3.66
N LYS A 103 -0.13 12.21 -4.16
CA LYS A 103 -0.06 12.91 -5.46
C LYS A 103 -0.41 11.97 -6.61
N VAL A 104 0.05 10.73 -6.57
CA VAL A 104 -0.28 9.71 -7.58
C VAL A 104 -1.79 9.41 -7.56
N ILE A 105 -2.37 9.19 -6.38
CA ILE A 105 -3.83 8.98 -6.24
C ILE A 105 -4.60 10.18 -6.82
N ALA A 106 -4.22 11.41 -6.46
CA ALA A 106 -4.89 12.61 -6.97
C ALA A 106 -4.76 12.74 -8.49
N LEU A 107 -3.61 12.42 -9.06
CA LEU A 107 -3.39 12.42 -10.50
C LEU A 107 -4.29 11.37 -11.18
N MET A 108 -4.34 10.14 -10.67
CA MET A 108 -5.18 9.07 -11.19
C MET A 108 -6.68 9.44 -11.15
N GLN A 109 -7.14 10.05 -10.06
CA GLN A 109 -8.52 10.56 -9.96
C GLN A 109 -8.79 11.75 -10.91
N SER A 110 -7.77 12.57 -11.20
CA SER A 110 -7.92 13.70 -12.12
C SER A 110 -8.06 13.28 -13.59
N VAL A 111 -7.55 12.11 -13.96
CA VAL A 111 -7.66 11.57 -15.32
C VAL A 111 -8.94 10.75 -15.54
N GLU A 112 -9.62 10.35 -14.48
CA GLU A 112 -10.88 9.58 -14.53
C GLU A 112 -11.97 10.31 -15.34
N ARG A 113 -12.34 11.53 -14.93
CA ARG A 113 -13.39 12.33 -15.63
C ARG A 113 -13.06 12.64 -17.09
N PRO A 114 -11.82 13.05 -17.46
CA PRO A 114 -11.45 13.19 -18.86
C PRO A 114 -11.62 11.91 -19.69
N LEU A 115 -11.24 10.75 -19.14
CA LEU A 115 -11.38 9.48 -19.87
C LEU A 115 -12.86 9.07 -20.01
N GLU A 116 -13.68 9.28 -18.98
CA GLU A 116 -15.14 9.11 -19.06
C GLU A 116 -15.75 10.01 -20.15
N ALA A 117 -15.39 11.30 -20.16
CA ALA A 117 -15.88 12.24 -21.17
C ALA A 117 -15.46 11.84 -22.59
N VAL A 118 -14.25 11.31 -22.78
CA VAL A 118 -13.81 10.79 -24.08
C VAL A 118 -14.65 9.58 -24.51
N LEU A 119 -14.97 8.65 -23.60
CA LEU A 119 -15.83 7.50 -23.91
C LEU A 119 -17.26 7.90 -24.25
N GLU A 120 -17.82 8.91 -23.56
CA GLU A 120 -19.15 9.43 -23.86
C GLU A 120 -19.23 9.99 -25.29
N HIS A 121 -18.17 10.66 -25.76
CA HIS A 121 -18.13 11.24 -27.11
C HIS A 121 -17.76 10.22 -28.20
N ALA A 122 -16.89 9.26 -27.88
CA ALA A 122 -16.42 8.26 -28.85
C ALA A 122 -17.42 7.10 -29.06
N GLY A 123 -18.36 6.92 -28.13
CA GLY A 123 -19.27 5.78 -28.09
C GLY A 123 -18.60 4.57 -27.44
N ARG A 124 -19.33 3.86 -26.58
CA ARG A 124 -18.84 2.63 -25.94
C ARG A 124 -18.73 1.53 -26.98
N VAL A 125 -17.54 0.95 -27.11
CA VAL A 125 -17.34 -0.26 -27.91
C VAL A 125 -17.68 -1.44 -27.00
N GLU A 126 -18.43 -2.43 -27.48
CA GLU A 126 -18.53 -3.70 -26.75
C GLU A 126 -17.14 -4.35 -26.74
N ALA A 127 -16.39 -4.11 -25.67
CA ALA A 127 -15.15 -4.81 -25.41
C ALA A 127 -15.51 -6.28 -25.18
N ALA A 128 -14.93 -7.16 -25.98
CA ALA A 128 -14.96 -8.60 -25.70
C ALA A 128 -14.34 -8.80 -24.32
N VAL A 129 -15.19 -9.11 -23.33
CA VAL A 129 -14.79 -9.38 -21.95
C VAL A 129 -13.81 -10.56 -22.00
N GLN A 130 -12.52 -10.27 -21.89
CA GLN A 130 -11.55 -11.27 -21.47
C GLN A 130 -11.68 -11.34 -19.96
N ASP A 131 -12.23 -12.46 -19.52
CA ASP A 131 -12.49 -12.86 -18.13
C ASP A 131 -11.19 -13.09 -17.34
N ASP A 132 -10.29 -12.12 -17.40
CA ASP A 132 -9.14 -11.98 -16.51
C ASP A 132 -9.46 -10.85 -15.53
N ALA A 133 -10.68 -10.93 -14.97
CA ALA A 133 -11.09 -10.14 -13.83
C ALA A 133 -10.12 -10.46 -12.69
N LEU A 134 -9.01 -9.72 -12.64
CA LEU A 134 -8.12 -9.66 -11.50
C LEU A 134 -9.01 -9.39 -10.31
N ALA A 135 -9.29 -10.44 -9.52
CA ALA A 135 -10.11 -10.39 -8.34
C ALA A 135 -9.79 -9.08 -7.61
N GLY A 136 -10.82 -8.24 -7.43
CA GLY A 136 -10.69 -6.92 -6.84
C GLY A 136 -9.91 -6.99 -5.53
N VAL A 137 -9.33 -5.86 -5.11
CA VAL A 137 -8.50 -5.83 -3.90
C VAL A 137 -9.22 -6.50 -2.73
N GLN A 138 -8.65 -7.61 -2.24
CA GLN A 138 -9.17 -8.32 -1.08
C GLN A 138 -8.80 -7.51 0.15
N THR A 139 -9.55 -6.43 0.42
CA THR A 139 -9.53 -5.77 1.73
C THR A 139 -10.20 -6.69 2.75
N PRO A 140 -9.99 -6.55 4.07
CA PRO A 140 -10.70 -7.38 5.05
C PRO A 140 -12.24 -7.39 4.89
N ASP A 141 -12.81 -6.31 4.32
CA ASP A 141 -14.23 -6.19 4.00
C ASP A 141 -14.63 -6.76 2.62
N LYS A 142 -13.68 -6.93 1.69
CA LYS A 142 -13.85 -7.50 0.34
C LYS A 142 -13.19 -8.87 0.17
N ALA A 143 -12.60 -9.41 1.24
CA ALA A 143 -12.02 -10.73 1.28
C ALA A 143 -13.17 -11.73 1.10
N LEU A 144 -13.04 -12.62 0.10
CA LEU A 144 -13.91 -13.80 -0.04
C LEU A 144 -14.10 -14.40 1.34
N LYS A 145 -15.32 -14.32 1.87
CA LYS A 145 -15.66 -15.02 3.09
C LYS A 145 -15.59 -16.49 2.77
N GLN A 146 -15.31 -17.31 3.77
CA GLN A 146 -15.15 -18.76 3.60
C GLN A 146 -16.37 -19.40 2.90
N ASP A 147 -17.55 -18.82 3.06
CA ASP A 147 -18.79 -19.22 2.36
C ASP A 147 -18.71 -19.00 0.83
N ASP A 148 -18.04 -17.94 0.38
CA ASP A 148 -17.85 -17.65 -1.06
C ASP A 148 -16.85 -18.61 -1.72
N VAL A 149 -15.95 -19.21 -0.92
CA VAL A 149 -15.02 -20.25 -1.39
C VAL A 149 -15.75 -21.57 -1.63
N ASP A 150 -16.69 -21.91 -0.74
CA ASP A 150 -17.51 -23.12 -0.87
C ASP A 150 -18.46 -23.02 -2.08
N ASP A 151 -19.03 -21.83 -2.34
CA ASP A 151 -19.83 -21.57 -3.54
C ASP A 151 -19.00 -21.65 -4.82
N LEU A 152 -17.75 -21.18 -4.79
CA LEU A 152 -16.83 -21.28 -5.93
C LEU A 152 -16.43 -22.74 -6.19
N LEU A 153 -16.18 -23.53 -5.14
CA LEU A 153 -15.86 -24.95 -5.24
C LEU A 153 -17.05 -25.77 -5.76
N ALA A 154 -18.27 -25.46 -5.29
CA ALA A 154 -19.50 -26.04 -5.80
C ALA A 154 -19.73 -25.71 -7.29
N SER A 155 -19.36 -24.50 -7.72
CA SER A 155 -19.44 -24.10 -9.14
C SER A 155 -18.41 -24.81 -10.03
N LEU A 156 -17.27 -25.24 -9.46
CA LEU A 156 -16.21 -25.98 -10.14
C LEU A 156 -16.36 -27.51 -10.04
N GLY A 157 -17.43 -27.99 -9.39
CA GLY A 157 -17.77 -29.41 -9.33
C GLY A 157 -16.98 -30.23 -8.32
N PHE A 158 -16.46 -29.60 -7.26
CA PHE A 158 -15.85 -30.27 -6.09
C PHE A 158 -16.78 -30.21 -4.86
#